data_AF-A0A8J2UH74-F1
#
_entry.id   AF-A0A8J2UH74-F1
#
_cell.length_a   1.000
_cell.length_b   1.000
_cell.length_c   1.000
_cell.angle_alpha   90.00
_cell.angle_beta   90.00
_cell.angle_gamma   90.00
#
_symmetry.space_group_name_H-M   'P 1'
#
loop_
_entity.id
_entity.type
_entity.pdbx_description
1 polymer ?
#
loop_
_entity_poly.entity_id
_entity_poly.type
_entity_poly.pdbx_seq_one_letter_code
_entity_poly.pdbx_strand_id
1 'polypeptide(L)'
;MVDKEFVKEYNQQLQIIIKEEKKDSVNVDDYRNSLMFFYRITGFLPRAEYSSTVGYRDKSVYEEDVKKLKAWLRNNKCSYTKKTCDSILRASGYPNF
;
A
#
# COMPACT_ATOMS: atom_id res chain seq x y z
N MET A 1 13.73 15.99 -4.40
CA MET A 1 13.71 15.99 -2.92
C MET A 1 12.75 14.91 -2.49
N VAL A 2 13.16 13.97 -1.62
CA VAL A 2 12.28 12.87 -1.17
C VAL A 2 11.15 13.47 -0.35
N ASP A 3 9.91 13.21 -0.74
CA ASP A 3 8.76 13.67 0.03
C ASP A 3 8.61 12.84 1.30
N LYS A 4 9.00 13.44 2.43
CA LYS A 4 8.99 12.79 3.74
C LYS A 4 7.58 12.43 4.21
N GLU A 5 6.56 13.19 3.79
CA GLU A 5 5.17 12.92 4.14
C GLU A 5 4.66 11.70 3.39
N PHE A 6 4.91 11.63 2.07
CA PHE A 6 4.55 10.45 1.28
C PHE A 6 5.26 9.19 1.78
N VAL A 7 6.55 9.27 2.12
CA VAL A 7 7.28 8.12 2.67
C VAL A 7 6.68 7.69 4.02
N LYS A 8 6.21 8.63 4.85
CA LYS A 8 5.54 8.32 6.11
C LYS A 8 4.22 7.60 5.86
N GLU A 9 3.37 8.14 4.99
CA GLU A 9 2.09 7.54 4.61
C GLU A 9 2.28 6.14 4.01
N TYR A 10 3.19 5.99 3.04
CA TYR A 10 3.51 4.70 2.42
C TYR A 10 3.90 3.65 3.46
N ASN A 11 4.74 4.03 4.42
CA ASN A 11 5.15 3.13 5.50
C ASN A 11 3.98 2.80 6.44
N GLN A 12 3.08 3.75 6.73
CA GLN A 12 1.89 3.51 7.53
C GLN A 12 0.96 2.48 6.87
N GLN A 13 0.67 2.64 5.57
CA GLN A 13 -0.14 1.67 4.81
C GLN A 13 0.52 0.29 4.77
N LEU A 14 1.86 0.23 4.66
CA LEU A 14 2.58 -1.04 4.69
C LEU A 14 2.49 -1.72 6.06
N GLN A 15 2.49 -0.96 7.15
CA GLN A 15 2.34 -1.52 8.50
C GLN A 15 0.96 -2.12 8.73
N ILE A 16 -0.10 -1.57 8.13
CA ILE A 16 -1.45 -2.15 8.21
C ILE A 16 -1.44 -3.56 7.60
N ILE A 17 -0.81 -3.73 6.43
CA ILE A 17 -0.68 -5.05 5.79
C ILE A 17 0.12 -6.03 6.66
N ILE A 18 1.22 -5.57 7.26
CA ILE A 18 2.08 -6.40 8.12
C ILE A 18 1.33 -6.82 9.40
N LYS A 19 0.51 -5.94 9.98
CA LYS A 19 -0.26 -6.22 11.19
C LYS A 19 -1.36 -7.26 10.93
N GLU A 20 -2.06 -7.13 9.81
CA GLU A 20 -3.07 -8.12 9.40
C GLU A 20 -2.45 -9.52 9.25
N GLU A 21 -1.28 -9.63 8.61
CA GLU A 21 -0.57 -10.91 8.50
C GLU A 21 -0.20 -11.52 9.87
N LYS A 22 0.11 -10.66 10.86
CA LYS A 22 0.38 -11.10 12.23
C LYS A 22 -0.88 -11.46 13.02
N LYS A 23 -2.06 -11.28 12.44
CA LYS A 23 -3.37 -11.38 13.10
C LYS A 23 -3.50 -10.44 14.29
N ASP A 24 -2.77 -9.33 14.27
CA ASP A 24 -3.04 -8.21 15.16
C ASP A 24 -4.36 -7.58 14.67
N SER A 25 -5.32 -7.29 15.55
CA SER A 25 -6.64 -6.77 15.14
C SER A 25 -6.52 -5.50 14.28
N VAL A 26 -6.64 -5.65 12.97
CA VAL A 26 -6.76 -4.55 12.00
C VAL A 26 -8.22 -4.50 11.55
N ASN A 27 -8.72 -3.28 11.31
CA ASN A 27 -10.03 -3.13 10.69
C ASN A 27 -9.94 -3.60 9.22
N VAL A 28 -10.85 -4.49 8.82
CA VAL A 28 -10.94 -5.05 7.46
C VAL A 28 -10.94 -3.95 6.38
N ASP A 29 -11.62 -2.84 6.62
CA ASP A 29 -11.70 -1.73 5.67
C ASP A 29 -10.37 -0.96 5.56
N ASP A 30 -9.65 -0.78 6.67
CA ASP A 30 -8.31 -0.17 6.66
C ASP A 30 -7.30 -1.03 5.89
N TYR A 31 -7.39 -2.35 6.04
CA TYR A 31 -6.57 -3.29 5.29
C TYR A 31 -6.85 -3.21 3.78
N ARG A 32 -8.14 -3.22 3.37
CA ARG A 32 -8.53 -3.06 1.97
C ARG A 32 -8.07 -1.71 1.39
N ASN A 33 -8.26 -0.63 2.14
CA ASN A 33 -7.82 0.69 1.76
C ASN A 33 -6.30 0.75 1.55
N SER A 34 -5.53 0.05 2.41
CA SER A 34 -4.08 -0.06 2.27
C SER A 34 -3.67 -0.80 0.99
N LEU A 35 -4.32 -1.92 0.68
CA LEU A 35 -4.04 -2.65 -0.56
C LEU A 35 -4.37 -1.82 -1.81
N MET A 36 -5.48 -1.08 -1.79
CA MET A 36 -5.88 -0.19 -2.88
C MET A 36 -4.94 1.01 -3.03
N PHE A 37 -4.44 1.57 -1.92
CA PHE A 37 -3.41 2.60 -1.94
C PHE A 37 -2.20 2.14 -2.74
N PHE A 38 -1.69 0.93 -2.47
CA PHE A 38 -0.54 0.41 -3.21
C PHE A 38 -0.82 0.18 -4.69
N TYR A 39 -1.99 -0.34 -5.05
CA TYR A 39 -2.37 -0.49 -6.45
C TYR A 39 -2.33 0.85 -7.20
N ARG A 40 -2.87 1.92 -6.61
CA ARG A 40 -2.91 3.25 -7.24
C ARG A 40 -1.53 3.87 -7.42
N ILE A 41 -0.68 3.73 -6.41
CA ILE A 41 0.64 4.37 -6.40
C ILE A 41 1.64 3.58 -7.25
N THR A 42 1.58 2.26 -7.20
CA THR A 42 2.60 1.40 -7.79
C THR A 42 2.15 0.73 -9.09
N GLY A 43 0.85 0.72 -9.40
CA GLY A 43 0.24 -0.10 -10.44
C GLY A 43 0.20 -1.60 -10.11
N PHE A 44 0.77 -2.01 -8.98
CA PHE A 44 0.83 -3.40 -8.53
C PHE A 44 -0.32 -3.69 -7.58
N LEU A 45 -1.22 -4.60 -7.97
CA LEU A 45 -2.28 -5.12 -7.12
C LEU A 45 -1.73 -6.32 -6.34
N PRO A 46 -1.59 -6.22 -5.00
CA PRO A 46 -1.18 -7.37 -4.21
C PRO A 46 -2.13 -8.56 -4.38
N ARG A 47 -1.63 -9.78 -4.26
CA ARG A 47 -2.40 -11.03 -4.41
C ARG A 47 -3.15 -11.42 -3.13
N ALA A 48 -3.37 -10.46 -2.24
CA ALA A 48 -4.19 -10.65 -1.05
C ALA A 48 -5.65 -10.89 -1.43
N GLU A 49 -6.41 -11.52 -0.55
CA GLU A 49 -7.86 -11.56 -0.67
C GLU A 49 -8.47 -10.23 -0.22
N TYR A 50 -9.41 -9.74 -1.03
CA TYR A 50 -10.12 -8.48 -0.81
C TYR A 50 -11.55 -8.71 -0.31
N SER A 51 -11.98 -9.97 -0.24
CA SER A 51 -13.35 -10.41 0.08
C SER A 51 -13.60 -10.51 1.59
N SER A 52 -14.59 -11.30 2.03
CA SER A 52 -14.96 -11.47 3.45
C SER A 52 -13.87 -12.13 4.29
N THR A 53 -13.00 -12.92 3.68
CA THR A 53 -11.75 -13.42 4.28
C THR A 53 -10.61 -12.56 3.76
N VAL A 54 -10.36 -11.41 4.40
CA VAL A 54 -9.22 -10.56 4.07
C VAL A 54 -7.91 -11.22 4.50
N GLY A 55 -6.83 -10.92 3.76
CA GLY A 55 -5.49 -11.40 4.08
C GLY A 55 -4.87 -12.23 2.98
N TYR A 56 -3.64 -12.70 3.21
CA TYR A 56 -2.98 -13.63 2.30
C TYR A 56 -3.33 -15.07 2.68
N ARG A 57 -3.66 -15.88 1.68
CA ARG A 57 -3.84 -17.33 1.88
C ARG A 57 -2.51 -18.07 2.07
N ASP A 58 -1.44 -17.51 1.50
CA ASP A 58 -0.10 -18.11 1.49
C ASP A 58 0.93 -17.07 1.95
N LYS A 59 1.70 -17.45 2.95
CA LYS A 59 2.77 -16.62 3.53
C LYS A 59 3.85 -16.27 2.51
N SER A 60 4.19 -17.18 1.58
CA SER A 60 5.18 -16.91 0.54
C SER A 60 4.73 -15.81 -0.42
N VAL A 61 3.43 -15.78 -0.73
CA VAL A 61 2.79 -14.74 -1.57
C VAL A 61 2.84 -13.39 -0.85
N TYR A 62 2.52 -13.37 0.45
CA TYR A 62 2.68 -12.18 1.30
C TYR A 62 4.12 -11.66 1.28
N GLU A 63 5.11 -12.53 1.49
CA GLU A 63 6.52 -12.15 1.55
C GLU A 63 7.00 -11.56 0.22
N GLU A 64 6.60 -12.15 -0.90
CA GLU A 64 6.90 -11.64 -2.24
C GLU A 64 6.30 -10.26 -2.49
N ASP A 65 5.03 -10.05 -2.12
CA ASP A 65 4.32 -8.80 -2.36
C ASP A 65 4.88 -7.68 -1.49
N VAL A 66 5.12 -7.94 -0.20
CA VAL A 66 5.78 -6.97 0.70
C VAL A 66 7.19 -6.65 0.21
N LYS A 67 7.94 -7.63 -0.31
CA LYS A 67 9.28 -7.40 -0.90
C LYS A 67 9.19 -6.48 -2.12
N LYS A 68 8.21 -6.69 -3.01
CA LYS A 68 7.96 -5.82 -4.19
C LYS A 68 7.60 -4.41 -3.76
N LEU A 69 6.69 -4.24 -2.80
CA LEU A 69 6.30 -2.92 -2.28
C LEU A 69 7.48 -2.17 -1.64
N LYS A 70 8.32 -2.86 -0.85
CA LYS A 70 9.54 -2.26 -0.28
C LYS A 70 10.58 -1.91 -1.35
N ALA A 71 10.72 -2.73 -2.38
CA ALA A 71 11.61 -2.46 -3.51
C ALA A 71 11.13 -1.25 -4.32
N TRP A 72 9.83 -1.16 -4.60
CA TRP A 72 9.23 -0.03 -5.31
C TRP A 72 9.54 1.29 -4.61
N LEU A 73 9.34 1.36 -3.29
CA LEU A 73 9.65 2.57 -2.52
C LEU A 73 11.13 2.94 -2.60
N ARG A 74 12.05 1.96 -2.50
CA ARG A 74 13.50 2.21 -2.63
C ARG A 74 13.87 2.76 -4.00
N ASN A 75 13.27 2.24 -5.06
CA ASN A 75 13.57 2.63 -6.44
C ASN A 75 12.95 3.98 -6.83
N ASN A 76 11.82 4.36 -6.21
CA ASN A 76 11.05 5.56 -6.60
C ASN A 76 11.18 6.73 -5.61
N LYS A 77 11.87 6.55 -4.48
CA LYS A 77 12.07 7.57 -3.43
C LYS A 77 12.63 8.91 -3.93
N CYS A 78 13.28 8.95 -5.09
CA CYS A 78 13.85 10.17 -5.66
C CYS A 78 12.93 10.95 -6.61
N SER A 79 11.79 10.37 -7.04
CA SER A 79 11.03 10.87 -8.19
C SER A 79 9.61 11.36 -7.89
N TYR A 80 8.99 10.95 -6.79
CA TYR A 80 7.60 11.31 -6.48
C TYR A 80 7.50 12.34 -5.35
N THR A 81 6.88 13.48 -5.65
CA THR A 81 6.43 14.45 -4.65
C THR A 81 4.98 14.15 -4.25
N LYS A 82 4.53 14.56 -3.05
CA LYS A 82 3.13 14.43 -2.61
C LYS A 82 2.16 14.99 -3.65
N LYS A 83 2.51 16.10 -4.29
CA LYS A 83 1.76 16.68 -5.41
C LYS A 83 1.60 15.71 -6.60
N THR A 84 2.63 14.93 -6.91
CA THR A 84 2.59 13.90 -7.95
C THR A 84 1.69 12.74 -7.54
N CYS A 85 1.76 12.29 -6.28
CA CYS A 85 0.89 11.24 -5.75
C CYS A 85 -0.57 11.69 -5.70
N ASP A 86 -0.85 12.88 -5.18
CA ASP A 86 -2.18 13.49 -5.16
C ASP A 86 -2.74 13.64 -6.59
N SER A 87 -1.90 14.00 -7.56
CA SER A 87 -2.31 14.07 -8.97
C SER A 87 -2.72 12.71 -9.52
N ILE A 88 -1.98 11.65 -9.21
CA ILE A 88 -2.31 10.27 -9.63
C ILE A 88 -3.60 9.80 -8.94
N LEU A 89 -3.75 10.08 -7.64
CA LEU A 89 -4.94 9.72 -6.85
C LEU A 89 -6.20 10.46 -7.32
N ARG A 90 -6.09 11.75 -7.66
CA ARG A 90 -7.18 12.54 -8.24
C ARG A 90 -7.53 12.10 -9.66
N ALA A 91 -6.53 11.81 -10.50
CA ALA A 91 -6.76 11.30 -11.86
C ALA A 91 -7.44 9.92 -11.87
N SER A 92 -7.30 9.15 -10.79
CA SER A 92 -7.99 7.87 -10.59
C SER A 92 -9.35 7.98 -9.89
N GLY A 93 -9.87 9.20 -9.69
CA GLY A 93 -11.27 9.45 -9.34
C GLY A 93 -11.65 9.36 -7.86
N TYR A 94 -10.68 9.41 -6.93
CA TYR A 94 -10.97 9.39 -5.48
C TYR A 94 -10.80 10.77 -4.83
N PRO A 95 -11.74 11.21 -3.97
CA PRO A 95 -11.60 12.44 -3.19
C PRO A 95 -10.56 12.27 -2.07
N ASN A 96 -9.76 13.32 -1.83
CA ASN A 96 -8.79 13.39 -0.72
C ASN A 96 -9.53 13.27 0.62
N PHE A 97 -9.11 12.33 1.48
CA PHE A 97 -9.48 12.28 2.91
C PHE A 97 -8.47 13.05 3.75
#